data_AF-A0A1A9ZFM0-F1
#
_entry.id   AF-A0A1A9ZFM0-F1
#
_cell.length_a   1.000
_cell.length_b   1.000
_cell.length_c   1.000
_cell.angle_alpha   90.00
_cell.angle_beta   90.00
_cell.angle_gamma   90.00
#
_symmetry.space_group_name_H-M   'P 1'
#
loop_
_entity.id
_entity.type
_entity.pdbx_description
1 polymer ?
#
loop_
_entity_poly.entity_id
_entity_poly.type
_entity_poly.pdbx_seq_one_letter_code
_entity_poly.pdbx_strand_id
1 'polypeptide(L)'
;MAYMIVIDRESLQKLNHETAEIRLRTLEQISSKLKRALAHNEKVNVKPNELCKQLIRWFGIRPIQAPFKVLELLDHILRDKEYRLTILHRIGAERLKKELTKVKAVIKGHDDELKLNEEIDKLIKFIRKPESAVSTTSKSDQVIEVIDECVSRLSLHSTESDHLGADSYETPWSKPSVADYTSMKLLADILINPSASDIEMQNALNHLQITMCDYPVEYLLQPPNVFLNLLQVFDERKRGVNGGSIADIHCVSNTLLEFLHQLRKGLKLKRKTLTYSLPLTLRTSSKCALYADLPNKPESPTQIRVEKALKLLLDACIVHLDVRVEHGHVSSTVWELIYMILTLHKFIDVSLDAVYVHRVAEIVHKLDFRYHKSEIYSRLRIRQMHLLFLLQDMADINGLNKPLDNTHPYLPIVRDYTFKTLFPERYQHLCDLLVKADKVLGESLSLLDFRETIFAEVARLLINPSAVSSKEILEKGFDICLVVEKIQSRKLLDLLFDPIANSSHIYLTNTTLHTKAKSLLITLLKLKSDPLKSYAYNKLAGAFKRHIGCLMNGENYSIESSNALLLGAQIYRVIASPYFRGFRKSK
;
A
#
# COMPACT_ATOMS: atom_id res chain seq x y z
N MET A 1 39.40 -4.32 41.86
CA MET A 1 38.07 -3.94 41.30
C MET A 1 38.08 -4.24 39.81
N ALA A 2 37.45 -5.33 39.38
CA ALA A 2 37.36 -5.67 37.96
C ALA A 2 36.32 -4.74 37.31
N TYR A 3 36.73 -3.97 36.30
CA TYR A 3 35.82 -3.17 35.48
C TYR A 3 34.84 -4.11 34.78
N MET A 4 33.56 -4.03 35.14
CA MET A 4 32.52 -4.88 34.56
C MET A 4 32.02 -4.24 33.27
N ILE A 5 32.25 -4.90 32.13
CA ILE A 5 31.76 -4.44 30.83
C ILE A 5 30.24 -4.69 30.78
N VAL A 6 29.44 -3.64 30.55
CA VAL A 6 27.98 -3.76 30.43
C VAL A 6 27.59 -3.56 28.96
N ILE A 7 26.76 -4.48 28.44
CA ILE A 7 26.02 -4.27 27.18
C ILE A 7 24.56 -4.05 27.57
N ASP A 8 24.14 -2.79 27.48
CA ASP A 8 22.81 -2.33 27.82
C ASP A 8 21.76 -2.75 26.78
N ARG A 9 20.49 -2.73 27.19
CA ARG A 9 19.34 -3.10 26.34
C ARG A 9 19.21 -2.18 25.13
N GLU A 10 19.58 -0.91 25.26
CA GLU A 10 19.52 0.08 24.18
C GLU A 10 20.54 -0.24 23.08
N SER A 11 21.76 -0.64 23.46
CA SER A 11 22.75 -1.17 22.51
C SER A 11 22.28 -2.43 21.78
N LEU A 12 21.56 -3.33 22.46
CA LEU A 12 21.00 -4.53 21.81
C LEU A 12 19.88 -4.20 20.80
N GLN A 13 19.08 -3.16 21.08
CA GLN A 13 18.04 -2.70 20.15
C GLN A 13 18.64 -2.02 18.90
N LYS A 14 19.76 -1.30 19.06
CA LYS A 14 20.49 -0.64 17.96
C LYS A 14 21.06 -1.62 16.92
N LEU A 15 21.23 -2.90 17.26
CA LEU A 15 21.63 -3.95 16.31
C LEU A 15 20.64 -4.13 15.15
N ASN A 16 19.35 -3.87 15.36
CA ASN A 16 18.33 -4.01 14.31
C ASN A 16 17.70 -2.66 13.93
N HIS A 17 18.45 -1.56 14.13
CA HIS A 17 18.04 -0.20 13.75
C HIS A 17 17.81 -0.08 12.23
N GLU A 18 16.94 0.83 11.78
CA GLU A 18 16.61 1.00 10.35
C GLU A 18 17.84 1.45 9.53
N THR A 19 18.65 2.36 10.08
CA THR A 19 19.91 2.84 9.49
C THR A 19 21.04 1.81 9.54
N ALA A 20 21.61 1.48 8.38
CA ALA A 20 22.71 0.51 8.22
C ALA A 20 23.99 0.88 8.99
N GLU A 21 24.38 2.15 8.98
CA GLU A 21 25.58 2.64 9.65
C GLU A 21 25.53 2.40 11.18
N ILE A 22 24.38 2.72 11.78
CA ILE A 22 24.14 2.52 13.22
C ILE A 22 24.26 1.04 13.57
N ARG A 23 23.63 0.16 12.77
CA ARG A 23 23.71 -1.29 12.97
C ARG A 23 25.16 -1.80 12.94
N LEU A 24 25.93 -1.43 11.91
CA LEU A 24 27.31 -1.90 11.72
C LEU A 24 28.24 -1.42 12.83
N ARG A 25 28.13 -0.14 13.23
CA ARG A 25 28.90 0.43 14.34
C ARG A 25 28.57 -0.28 15.66
N THR A 26 27.29 -0.53 15.92
CA THR A 26 26.86 -1.26 17.12
C THR A 26 27.34 -2.72 17.09
N LEU A 27 27.30 -3.40 15.95
CA LEU A 27 27.83 -4.76 15.79
C LEU A 27 29.33 -4.81 16.11
N GLU A 28 30.12 -3.84 15.63
CA GLU A 28 31.56 -3.77 15.92
C GLU A 28 31.86 -3.46 17.39
N GLN A 29 31.09 -2.57 18.01
CA GLN A 29 31.21 -2.28 19.43
C GLN A 29 30.88 -3.49 20.31
N ILE A 30 29.82 -4.23 19.97
CA ILE A 30 29.42 -5.43 20.71
C ILE A 30 30.43 -6.56 20.48
N SER A 31 30.86 -6.78 19.23
CA SER A 31 31.85 -7.79 18.88
C SER A 31 33.20 -7.54 19.56
N SER A 32 33.71 -6.31 19.54
CA SER A 32 34.97 -5.96 20.21
C SER A 32 34.90 -6.12 21.73
N LYS A 33 33.79 -5.72 22.37
CA LYS A 33 33.57 -5.91 23.81
C LYS A 33 33.49 -7.39 24.19
N LEU A 34 32.75 -8.21 23.43
CA LEU A 34 32.62 -9.64 23.69
C LEU A 34 33.93 -10.39 23.45
N LYS A 35 34.64 -10.11 22.35
CA LYS A 35 35.95 -10.72 22.06
C LYS A 35 36.98 -10.38 23.14
N ARG A 36 37.03 -9.10 23.56
CA ARG A 36 37.90 -8.65 24.66
C ARG A 36 37.59 -9.40 25.95
N ALA A 37 36.31 -9.46 26.32
CA ALA A 37 35.92 -10.06 27.58
C ALA A 37 36.17 -11.58 27.62
N LEU A 38 35.94 -12.27 26.51
CA LEU A 38 36.29 -13.69 26.38
C LEU A 38 37.81 -13.91 26.39
N ALA A 39 38.60 -13.03 25.77
CA ALA A 39 40.06 -13.13 25.76
C ALA A 39 40.69 -12.88 27.15
N HIS A 40 40.07 -12.05 27.98
CA HIS A 40 40.59 -11.67 29.29
C HIS A 40 39.82 -12.29 30.47
N ASN A 41 38.90 -13.23 30.23
CA ASN A 41 37.99 -13.80 31.23
C ASN A 41 37.26 -12.73 32.08
N GLU A 42 36.92 -11.60 31.46
CA GLU A 42 36.15 -10.53 32.09
C GLU A 42 34.66 -10.88 32.05
N LYS A 43 33.93 -10.64 33.16
CA LYS A 43 32.48 -10.85 33.18
C LYS A 43 31.78 -9.71 32.43
N VAL A 44 31.06 -10.05 31.36
CA VAL A 44 30.17 -9.10 30.67
C VAL A 44 28.75 -9.29 31.17
N ASN A 45 28.12 -8.22 31.63
CA ASN A 45 26.69 -8.27 31.94
C ASN A 45 25.89 -8.09 30.65
N VAL A 46 25.48 -9.20 30.04
CA VAL A 46 24.62 -9.26 28.84
C VAL A 46 23.51 -10.25 29.08
N LYS A 47 22.31 -10.00 28.54
CA LYS A 47 21.25 -11.01 28.42
C LYS A 47 21.54 -11.89 27.18
N PRO A 48 22.12 -13.09 27.32
CA PRO A 48 22.68 -13.84 26.17
C PRO A 48 21.58 -14.33 25.21
N ASN A 49 20.41 -14.63 25.76
CA ASN A 49 19.21 -14.99 24.99
C ASN A 49 18.71 -13.83 24.12
N GLU A 50 18.76 -12.59 24.62
CA GLU A 50 18.31 -11.42 23.87
C GLU A 50 19.31 -11.10 22.75
N LEU A 51 20.61 -11.13 23.06
CA LEU A 51 21.65 -10.96 22.05
C LEU A 51 21.53 -12.03 20.94
N CYS A 52 21.34 -13.31 21.30
CA CYS A 52 21.13 -14.38 20.33
C CYS A 52 19.91 -14.12 19.42
N LYS A 53 18.77 -13.69 19.99
CA LYS A 53 17.57 -13.31 19.21
C LYS A 53 17.85 -12.15 18.26
N GLN A 54 18.52 -11.09 18.73
CA GLN A 54 18.82 -9.92 17.90
C GLN A 54 19.79 -10.25 16.75
N LEU A 55 20.77 -11.14 16.98
CA LEU A 55 21.69 -11.61 15.94
C LEU A 55 21.01 -12.50 14.90
N ILE A 56 20.05 -13.35 15.31
CA ILE A 56 19.24 -14.13 14.36
C ILE A 56 18.36 -13.19 13.52
N ARG A 57 17.74 -12.18 14.15
CA ARG A 57 16.93 -11.15 13.47
C ARG A 57 17.70 -10.35 12.44
N TRP A 58 19.00 -10.16 12.61
CA TRP A 58 19.87 -9.45 11.68
C TRP A 58 19.74 -9.98 10.24
N PHE A 59 19.63 -11.30 10.07
CA PHE A 59 19.47 -11.93 8.76
C PHE A 59 18.14 -11.62 8.08
N GLY A 60 17.13 -11.18 8.85
CA GLY A 60 15.84 -10.71 8.35
C GLY A 60 15.85 -9.30 7.74
N ILE A 61 16.91 -8.51 7.99
CA ILE A 61 17.04 -7.13 7.48
C ILE A 61 17.69 -7.16 6.09
N ARG A 62 17.22 -6.31 5.17
CA ARG A 62 17.73 -6.20 3.79
C ARG A 62 18.30 -4.79 3.52
N PRO A 63 19.45 -4.68 2.82
CA PRO A 63 20.33 -5.77 2.38
C PRO A 63 21.02 -6.46 3.57
N ILE A 64 21.35 -7.76 3.45
CA ILE A 64 22.11 -8.47 4.50
C ILE A 64 23.52 -7.90 4.49
N GLN A 65 23.99 -7.41 5.63
CA GLN A 65 25.32 -6.81 5.75
C GLN A 65 26.17 -7.59 6.76
N ALA A 66 27.45 -7.79 6.45
CA ALA A 66 28.41 -8.49 7.30
C ALA A 66 27.95 -9.84 7.90
N PRO A 67 27.33 -10.75 7.12
CA PRO A 67 26.75 -11.99 7.65
C PRO A 67 27.77 -12.87 8.38
N PHE A 68 29.03 -12.93 7.92
CA PHE A 68 30.10 -13.67 8.58
C PHE A 68 30.44 -13.13 9.98
N LYS A 69 30.48 -11.80 10.17
CA LYS A 69 30.74 -11.21 11.49
C LYS A 69 29.63 -11.56 12.49
N VAL A 70 28.38 -11.67 12.02
CA VAL A 70 27.23 -12.06 12.84
C VAL A 70 27.26 -13.54 13.19
N LEU A 71 27.57 -14.42 12.23
CA LEU A 71 27.76 -15.85 12.49
C LEU A 71 28.95 -16.10 13.42
N GLU A 72 30.05 -15.37 13.25
CA GLU A 72 31.20 -15.43 14.15
C GLU A 72 30.79 -15.05 15.58
N LEU A 73 30.00 -13.99 15.76
CA LEU A 73 29.54 -13.58 17.08
C LEU A 73 28.58 -14.60 17.70
N LEU A 74 27.70 -15.21 16.90
CA LEU A 74 26.85 -16.33 17.33
C LEU A 74 27.69 -17.53 17.77
N ASP A 75 28.75 -17.88 17.04
CA ASP A 75 29.69 -18.94 17.41
C ASP A 75 30.37 -18.64 18.76
N HIS A 76 30.88 -17.42 18.95
CA HIS A 76 31.53 -17.00 20.19
C HIS A 76 30.61 -17.13 21.41
N ILE A 77 29.34 -16.71 21.29
CA ILE A 77 28.37 -16.78 22.40
C ILE A 77 27.95 -18.24 22.66
N LEU A 78 27.88 -19.07 21.62
CA LEU A 78 27.52 -20.48 21.78
C LEU A 78 28.67 -21.34 22.30
N ARG A 79 29.92 -20.96 22.09
CA ARG A 79 31.10 -21.65 22.66
C ARG A 79 31.26 -21.43 24.15
N ASP A 80 30.86 -20.26 24.65
CA ASP A 80 30.87 -19.97 26.08
C ASP A 80 29.85 -20.86 26.82
N LYS A 81 30.31 -21.58 27.86
CA LYS A 81 29.49 -22.56 28.57
C LYS A 81 28.30 -21.92 29.30
N GLU A 82 28.50 -20.77 29.95
CA GLU A 82 27.46 -20.10 30.74
C GLU A 82 26.40 -19.48 29.84
N TYR A 83 26.83 -18.82 28.75
CA TYR A 83 25.91 -18.24 27.77
C TYR A 83 25.15 -19.31 27.00
N ARG A 84 25.81 -20.39 26.57
CA ARG A 84 25.16 -21.51 25.90
C ARG A 84 24.08 -22.14 26.76
N LEU A 85 24.36 -22.44 28.03
CA LEU A 85 23.35 -23.02 28.93
C LEU A 85 22.15 -22.09 29.11
N THR A 86 22.40 -20.78 29.28
CA THR A 86 21.34 -19.77 29.41
C THR A 86 20.47 -19.67 28.15
N ILE A 87 21.09 -19.73 26.96
CA ILE A 87 20.41 -19.71 25.66
C ILE A 87 19.60 -20.98 25.46
N LEU A 88 20.20 -22.15 25.68
CA LEU A 88 19.53 -23.44 25.48
C LEU A 88 18.36 -23.64 26.45
N HIS A 89 18.48 -23.18 27.71
CA HIS A 89 17.39 -23.22 28.68
C HIS A 89 16.23 -22.28 28.30
N ARG A 90 16.52 -21.07 27.79
CA ARG A 90 15.47 -20.07 27.49
C ARG A 90 14.87 -20.17 26.09
N ILE A 91 15.66 -20.54 25.09
CA ILE A 91 15.21 -20.65 23.68
C ILE A 91 14.85 -22.09 23.34
N GLY A 92 15.59 -23.07 23.86
CA GLY A 92 15.47 -24.48 23.50
C GLY A 92 16.37 -24.85 22.32
N ALA A 93 17.07 -25.98 22.42
CA ALA A 93 18.02 -26.45 21.41
C ALA A 93 17.36 -26.66 20.04
N GLU A 94 16.18 -27.31 20.00
CA GLU A 94 15.46 -27.56 18.75
C GLU A 94 14.92 -26.29 18.11
N ARG A 95 14.49 -25.31 18.90
CA ARG A 95 14.06 -24.00 18.39
C ARG A 95 15.23 -23.26 17.76
N LEU A 96 16.38 -23.23 18.44
CA LEU A 96 17.58 -22.58 17.92
C LEU A 96 18.04 -23.22 16.60
N LYS A 97 18.02 -24.55 16.49
CA LYS A 97 18.30 -25.26 15.23
C LYS A 97 17.32 -24.86 14.12
N LYS A 98 16.01 -24.80 14.42
CA LYS A 98 14.99 -24.37 13.46
C LYS A 98 15.23 -22.94 12.99
N GLU A 99 15.53 -22.01 13.89
CA GLU A 99 15.85 -20.62 13.54
C GLU A 99 17.10 -20.51 12.68
N LEU A 100 18.19 -21.22 13.02
CA LEU A 100 19.39 -21.26 12.18
C LEU A 100 19.13 -21.88 10.80
N THR A 101 18.25 -22.89 10.72
CA THR A 101 17.82 -23.48 9.45
C THR A 101 17.00 -22.48 8.62
N LYS A 102 16.17 -21.65 9.25
CA LYS A 102 15.48 -20.54 8.58
C LYS A 102 16.48 -19.51 8.04
N VAL A 103 17.55 -19.23 8.78
CA VAL A 103 18.62 -18.32 8.31
C VAL A 103 19.24 -18.83 7.00
N LYS A 104 19.48 -20.14 6.84
CA LYS A 104 19.93 -20.72 5.56
C LYS A 104 18.97 -20.41 4.42
N ALA A 105 17.66 -20.59 4.67
CA ALA A 105 16.64 -20.28 3.68
C ALA A 105 16.60 -18.78 3.35
N VAL A 106 16.93 -17.91 4.30
CA VAL A 106 16.98 -16.45 4.12
C VAL A 106 18.25 -15.98 3.40
N ILE A 107 19.36 -16.71 3.49
CA ILE A 107 20.63 -16.40 2.82
C ILE A 107 20.68 -16.91 1.37
N LYS A 108 19.75 -17.78 0.97
CA LYS A 108 19.64 -18.31 -0.39
C LYS A 108 19.63 -17.18 -1.45
N GLY A 109 20.59 -17.19 -2.38
CA GLY A 109 20.82 -16.15 -3.39
C GLY A 109 21.79 -15.02 -3.00
N HIS A 110 22.50 -15.13 -1.87
CA HIS A 110 23.59 -14.23 -1.48
C HIS A 110 24.92 -14.68 -2.14
N ASP A 111 25.81 -13.75 -2.48
CA ASP A 111 27.06 -14.03 -3.21
C ASP A 111 27.93 -15.13 -2.55
N ASP A 112 27.93 -15.17 -1.21
CA ASP A 112 28.64 -16.16 -0.40
C ASP A 112 27.75 -17.29 0.20
N GLU A 113 26.63 -17.64 -0.43
CA GLU A 113 25.64 -18.61 0.11
C GLU A 113 26.26 -19.92 0.61
N LEU A 114 27.12 -20.55 -0.20
CA LEU A 114 27.71 -21.86 0.15
C LEU A 114 28.51 -21.81 1.45
N LYS A 115 29.38 -20.80 1.60
CA LYS A 115 30.22 -20.61 2.79
C LYS A 115 29.39 -20.28 4.02
N LEU A 116 28.35 -19.44 3.87
CA LEU A 116 27.45 -19.10 4.96
C LEU A 116 26.64 -20.31 5.44
N ASN A 117 26.18 -21.16 4.52
CA ASN A 117 25.48 -22.40 4.86
C ASN A 117 26.39 -23.37 5.62
N GLU A 118 27.66 -23.50 5.23
CA GLU A 118 28.66 -24.31 5.95
C GLU A 118 28.89 -23.83 7.39
N GLU A 119 29.03 -22.52 7.61
CA GLU A 119 29.18 -21.95 8.95
C GLU A 119 27.94 -22.19 9.81
N ILE A 120 26.74 -22.07 9.23
CA ILE A 120 25.49 -22.38 9.94
C ILE A 120 25.41 -23.88 10.26
N ASP A 121 25.86 -24.76 9.36
CA ASP A 121 25.95 -26.20 9.63
C ASP A 121 26.90 -26.54 10.78
N LYS A 122 28.04 -25.84 10.87
CA LYS A 122 28.97 -25.99 12.00
C LYS A 122 28.28 -25.59 13.32
N LEU A 123 27.56 -24.47 13.35
CA LEU A 123 26.79 -24.02 14.52
C LEU A 123 25.70 -25.02 14.92
N ILE A 124 24.92 -25.53 13.97
CA ILE A 124 23.87 -26.53 14.22
C ILE A 124 24.46 -27.82 14.78
N LYS A 125 25.60 -28.28 14.24
CA LYS A 125 26.33 -29.45 14.77
C LYS A 125 26.83 -29.21 16.19
N PHE A 126 27.28 -27.99 16.50
CA PHE A 126 27.76 -27.63 17.84
C PHE A 126 26.64 -27.66 18.89
N ILE A 127 25.41 -27.28 18.52
CA ILE A 127 24.21 -27.39 19.38
C ILE A 127 23.85 -28.87 19.64
N ARG A 128 24.30 -29.81 18.79
CA ARG A 128 23.98 -31.25 18.86
C ARG A 128 24.80 -32.02 19.91
N LYS A 129 25.89 -31.48 20.46
CA LYS A 129 26.72 -32.16 21.47
C LYS A 129 26.45 -31.61 22.87
N PRO A 130 25.46 -32.13 23.62
CA PRO A 130 25.59 -32.18 25.06
C PRO A 130 26.67 -33.22 25.39
N GLU A 131 27.67 -32.82 26.18
CA GLU A 131 28.57 -33.77 26.83
C GLU A 131 27.72 -34.76 27.63
N SER A 132 28.07 -36.03 27.50
CA SER A 132 27.48 -37.17 28.19
C SER A 132 27.39 -36.96 29.69
N ALA A 133 26.17 -36.76 30.19
CA ALA A 133 25.82 -37.06 31.57
C ALA A 133 24.33 -37.46 31.64
N VAL A 134 24.13 -38.77 31.82
CA VAL A 134 22.92 -39.42 32.33
C VAL A 134 21.67 -39.39 31.44
N SER A 135 21.36 -40.58 30.93
CA SER A 135 20.06 -41.02 30.41
C SER A 135 18.85 -40.37 31.10
N THR A 136 18.08 -39.60 30.34
CA THR A 136 16.67 -39.29 30.65
C THR A 136 15.83 -39.34 29.36
N THR A 137 15.86 -40.50 28.69
CA THR A 137 14.77 -40.93 27.81
C THR A 137 13.55 -41.27 28.68
N SER A 138 12.73 -40.26 28.98
CA SER A 138 11.32 -40.41 29.44
C SER A 138 10.62 -39.09 29.72
N LYS A 139 11.34 -37.96 29.88
CA LYS A 139 10.72 -36.68 30.29
C LYS A 139 10.17 -35.84 29.13
N SER A 140 10.67 -35.94 27.90
CA SER A 140 10.12 -35.12 26.78
C SER A 140 8.71 -35.57 26.41
N ASP A 141 8.48 -36.88 26.37
CA ASP A 141 7.20 -37.44 25.95
C ASP A 141 6.14 -37.27 27.04
N GLN A 142 6.54 -37.40 28.32
CA GLN A 142 5.70 -37.03 29.46
C GLN A 142 5.37 -35.53 29.49
N VAL A 143 6.29 -34.64 29.09
CA VAL A 143 6.00 -33.19 29.03
C VAL A 143 5.03 -32.85 27.90
N ILE A 144 5.07 -33.56 26.78
CA ILE A 144 4.10 -33.40 25.67
C ILE A 144 2.72 -33.92 26.08
N GLU A 145 2.63 -35.07 26.76
CA GLU A 145 1.38 -35.56 27.35
C GLU A 145 0.84 -34.62 28.43
N VAL A 146 1.70 -34.08 29.30
CA VAL A 146 1.29 -33.09 30.31
C VAL A 146 0.86 -31.77 29.67
N ILE A 147 1.40 -31.39 28.50
CA ILE A 147 0.91 -30.24 27.73
C ILE A 147 -0.49 -30.55 27.16
N ASP A 148 -0.72 -31.70 26.54
CA ASP A 148 -2.06 -32.07 26.05
C ASP A 148 -3.06 -32.18 27.21
N GLU A 149 -2.65 -32.71 28.36
CA GLU A 149 -3.43 -32.82 29.59
C GLU A 149 -3.67 -31.46 30.27
N CYS A 150 -2.69 -30.54 30.25
CA CYS A 150 -2.85 -29.18 30.77
C CYS A 150 -3.64 -28.28 29.81
N VAL A 151 -3.52 -28.46 28.50
CA VAL A 151 -4.34 -27.79 27.48
C VAL A 151 -5.79 -28.26 27.60
N SER A 152 -6.04 -29.55 27.86
CA SER A 152 -7.38 -30.08 28.08
C SER A 152 -7.95 -29.78 29.49
N ARG A 153 -7.12 -29.71 30.55
CA ARG A 153 -7.55 -29.34 31.92
C ARG A 153 -7.66 -27.85 32.18
N LEU A 154 -6.88 -27.03 31.47
CA LEU A 154 -6.84 -25.55 31.62
C LEU A 154 -7.49 -24.84 30.44
N SER A 155 -8.20 -25.55 29.56
CA SER A 155 -9.24 -24.98 28.72
C SER A 155 -10.35 -24.45 29.63
N LEU A 156 -10.09 -23.33 30.29
CA LEU A 156 -11.13 -22.35 30.57
C LEU A 156 -11.67 -22.00 29.19
N HIS A 157 -12.77 -22.67 28.85
CA HIS A 157 -13.50 -22.51 27.60
C HIS A 157 -13.57 -21.02 27.27
N SER A 158 -12.78 -20.57 26.29
CA SER A 158 -13.15 -19.32 25.64
C SER A 158 -14.47 -19.65 24.97
N THR A 159 -15.54 -18.97 25.37
CA THR A 159 -16.91 -19.24 24.91
C THR A 159 -17.04 -19.19 23.37
N GLU A 160 -16.02 -18.70 22.65
CA GLU A 160 -15.96 -18.69 21.20
C GLU A 160 -15.30 -19.90 20.53
N SER A 161 -14.45 -20.69 21.22
CA SER A 161 -13.90 -21.93 20.63
C SER A 161 -15.01 -22.95 20.35
N ASP A 162 -16.11 -22.86 21.09
CA ASP A 162 -17.25 -23.77 20.99
C ASP A 162 -18.21 -23.44 19.83
N HIS A 163 -18.03 -22.30 19.16
CA HIS A 163 -18.87 -21.87 18.02
C HIS A 163 -18.19 -22.00 16.65
N LEU A 164 -16.88 -22.25 16.62
CA LEU A 164 -16.13 -22.44 15.39
C LEU A 164 -16.18 -23.93 15.00
N GLY A 165 -16.91 -24.26 13.94
CA GLY A 165 -16.95 -25.64 13.41
C GLY A 165 -15.56 -26.15 13.03
N ALA A 166 -15.37 -27.47 13.00
CA ALA A 166 -14.07 -28.13 12.77
C ALA A 166 -13.32 -27.63 11.52
N ASP A 167 -14.06 -27.20 10.48
CA ASP A 167 -13.51 -26.63 9.25
C ASP A 167 -12.79 -25.29 9.43
N SER A 168 -12.98 -24.63 10.58
CA SER A 168 -12.35 -23.36 10.92
C SER A 168 -10.89 -23.51 11.36
N TYR A 169 -10.47 -24.74 11.63
CA TYR A 169 -9.15 -25.05 12.13
C TYR A 169 -8.26 -25.68 11.04
N GLU A 170 -6.95 -25.52 11.23
CA GLU A 170 -5.89 -26.11 10.41
C GLU A 170 -4.77 -26.65 11.31
N THR A 171 -3.95 -27.53 10.75
CA THR A 171 -2.76 -28.04 11.44
C THR A 171 -1.73 -26.91 11.58
N PRO A 172 -1.26 -26.61 12.81
CA PRO A 172 -0.30 -25.54 13.04
C PRO A 172 1.04 -25.81 12.33
N TRP A 173 1.61 -24.77 11.72
CA TRP A 173 2.94 -24.87 11.09
C TRP A 173 4.07 -25.05 12.12
N SER A 174 3.87 -24.52 13.32
CA SER A 174 4.79 -24.62 14.45
C SER A 174 4.00 -24.45 15.74
N LYS A 175 4.40 -25.16 16.80
CA LYS A 175 3.76 -25.09 18.12
C LYS A 175 4.60 -24.23 19.08
N PRO A 176 3.96 -23.47 19.99
CA PRO A 176 4.67 -22.70 21.01
C PRO A 176 5.49 -23.60 21.95
N SER A 177 6.62 -23.07 22.43
CA SER A 177 7.35 -23.72 23.52
C SER A 177 6.58 -23.53 24.84
N VAL A 178 6.90 -24.33 25.87
CA VAL A 178 6.27 -24.23 27.21
C VAL A 178 6.34 -22.79 27.76
N ALA A 179 7.48 -22.12 27.58
CA ALA A 179 7.65 -20.75 28.02
C ALA A 179 6.78 -19.76 27.24
N ASP A 180 6.69 -19.93 25.91
CA ASP A 180 5.83 -19.08 25.07
C ASP A 180 4.34 -19.31 25.41
N TYR A 181 3.92 -20.57 25.58
CA TYR A 181 2.55 -20.93 25.96
C TYR A 181 2.16 -20.34 27.30
N THR A 182 3.00 -20.49 28.33
CA THR A 182 2.74 -19.92 29.66
C THR A 182 2.61 -18.40 29.60
N SER A 183 3.43 -17.75 28.77
CA SER A 183 3.41 -16.30 28.59
C SER A 183 2.13 -15.84 27.87
N MET A 184 1.73 -16.55 26.81
CA MET A 184 0.49 -16.28 26.08
C MET A 184 -0.76 -16.59 26.90
N LYS A 185 -0.70 -17.61 27.77
CA LYS A 185 -1.78 -17.97 28.67
C LYS A 185 -2.01 -16.90 29.73
N LEU A 186 -0.95 -16.40 30.34
CA LEU A 186 -1.06 -15.26 31.26
C LEU A 186 -1.75 -14.06 30.61
N LEU A 187 -1.38 -13.73 29.36
CA LEU A 187 -2.01 -12.65 28.61
C LEU A 187 -3.48 -12.96 28.28
N ALA A 188 -3.80 -14.19 27.87
CA ALA A 188 -5.17 -14.63 27.61
C ALA A 188 -6.04 -14.54 28.87
N ASP A 189 -5.54 -14.98 30.02
CA ASP A 189 -6.24 -14.96 31.29
C ASP A 189 -6.57 -13.51 31.71
N ILE A 190 -5.65 -12.55 31.50
CA ILE A 190 -5.91 -11.12 31.75
C ILE A 190 -6.97 -10.57 30.80
N LEU A 191 -6.94 -10.94 29.52
CA LEU A 191 -7.89 -10.43 28.51
C LEU A 191 -9.34 -10.88 28.78
N ILE A 192 -9.53 -12.08 29.34
CA ILE A 192 -10.85 -12.65 29.62
C ILE A 192 -11.34 -12.26 31.03
N ASN A 193 -10.45 -11.87 31.95
CA ASN A 193 -10.81 -11.60 33.34
C ASN A 193 -11.69 -10.32 33.47
N PRO A 194 -12.96 -10.45 33.86
CA PRO A 194 -13.86 -9.30 34.00
C PRO A 194 -13.49 -8.38 35.19
N SER A 195 -12.64 -8.86 36.10
CA SER A 195 -12.16 -8.10 37.26
C SER A 195 -10.79 -7.45 37.02
N ALA A 196 -10.22 -7.56 35.82
CA ALA A 196 -8.95 -6.91 35.49
C ALA A 196 -9.11 -5.38 35.48
N SER A 197 -8.14 -4.67 36.05
CA SER A 197 -8.10 -3.21 36.01
C SER A 197 -7.69 -2.68 34.63
N ASP A 198 -8.09 -1.45 34.30
CA ASP A 198 -7.71 -0.77 33.06
C ASP A 198 -6.18 -0.73 32.86
N ILE A 199 -5.42 -0.59 33.95
CA ILE A 199 -3.96 -0.57 33.95
C ILE A 199 -3.38 -1.94 33.61
N GLU A 200 -3.92 -3.02 34.20
CA GLU A 200 -3.48 -4.39 33.90
C GLU A 200 -3.78 -4.76 32.44
N MET A 201 -4.97 -4.38 31.95
CA MET A 201 -5.37 -4.55 30.56
C MET A 201 -4.44 -3.79 29.61
N GLN A 202 -4.17 -2.51 29.89
CA GLN A 202 -3.26 -1.69 29.08
C GLN A 202 -1.83 -2.26 29.07
N ASN A 203 -1.34 -2.72 30.23
CA ASN A 203 -0.03 -3.34 30.34
C ASN A 203 0.06 -4.66 29.57
N ALA A 204 -1.00 -5.48 29.59
CA ALA A 204 -1.07 -6.70 28.81
C ALA A 204 -1.04 -6.42 27.30
N LEU A 205 -1.82 -5.44 26.84
CA LEU A 205 -1.83 -5.01 25.42
C LEU A 205 -0.46 -4.48 24.98
N ASN A 206 0.16 -3.60 25.77
CA ASN A 206 1.49 -3.06 25.49
C ASN A 206 2.57 -4.17 25.48
N HIS A 207 2.53 -5.08 26.46
CA HIS A 207 3.45 -6.21 26.50
C HIS A 207 3.28 -7.09 25.26
N LEU A 208 2.05 -7.31 24.82
CA LEU A 208 1.76 -8.11 23.65
C LEU A 208 2.26 -7.43 22.37
N GLN A 209 2.03 -6.12 22.18
CA GLN A 209 2.60 -5.36 21.05
C GLN A 209 4.13 -5.46 20.98
N ILE A 210 4.82 -5.41 22.11
CA ILE A 210 6.29 -5.52 22.17
C ILE A 210 6.75 -6.95 21.87
N THR A 211 6.09 -7.95 22.46
CA THR A 211 6.55 -9.34 22.41
C THR A 211 6.06 -10.14 21.21
N MET A 212 5.03 -9.69 20.49
CA MET A 212 4.53 -10.32 19.25
C MET A 212 5.63 -10.53 18.20
N CYS A 213 6.66 -9.69 18.20
CA CYS A 213 7.79 -9.83 17.29
C CYS A 213 8.74 -10.99 17.67
N ASP A 214 8.69 -11.48 18.91
CA ASP A 214 9.61 -12.49 19.47
C ASP A 214 9.20 -13.94 19.17
N TYR A 215 7.96 -14.16 18.74
CA TYR A 215 7.42 -15.47 18.40
C TYR A 215 6.64 -15.43 17.08
N PRO A 216 6.48 -16.58 16.38
CA PRO A 216 5.59 -16.68 15.22
C PRO A 216 4.19 -16.18 15.57
N VAL A 217 3.68 -15.25 14.77
CA VAL A 217 2.37 -14.61 14.96
C VAL A 217 1.21 -15.61 14.92
N GLU A 218 1.39 -16.75 14.26
CA GLU A 218 0.41 -17.83 14.23
C GLU A 218 0.17 -18.47 15.60
N TYR A 219 1.07 -18.26 16.57
CA TYR A 219 0.87 -18.73 17.94
C TYR A 219 -0.32 -18.04 18.60
N LEU A 220 -0.65 -16.80 18.22
CA LEU A 220 -1.85 -16.13 18.73
C LEU A 220 -3.16 -16.77 18.23
N LEU A 221 -3.09 -17.53 17.13
CA LEU A 221 -4.20 -18.27 16.54
C LEU A 221 -4.30 -19.72 17.04
N GLN A 222 -3.41 -20.13 17.94
CA GLN A 222 -3.39 -21.44 18.60
C GLN A 222 -3.82 -21.27 20.07
N PRO A 223 -4.26 -22.35 20.76
CA PRO A 223 -4.53 -22.31 22.19
C PRO A 223 -3.38 -21.63 22.95
N PRO A 224 -3.64 -20.60 23.78
CA PRO A 224 -4.93 -20.21 24.40
C PRO A 224 -5.79 -19.21 23.58
N ASN A 225 -5.59 -19.11 22.27
CA ASN A 225 -6.36 -18.29 21.33
C ASN A 225 -6.40 -16.80 21.69
N VAL A 226 -5.22 -16.23 21.97
CA VAL A 226 -5.07 -14.81 22.36
C VAL A 226 -5.74 -13.87 21.35
N PHE A 227 -5.72 -14.22 20.05
CA PHE A 227 -6.42 -13.47 19.01
C PHE A 227 -7.94 -13.38 19.24
N LEU A 228 -8.61 -14.49 19.58
CA LEU A 228 -10.07 -14.49 19.83
C LEU A 228 -10.40 -13.65 21.06
N ASN A 229 -9.56 -13.71 22.10
CA ASN A 229 -9.77 -12.90 23.31
C ASN A 229 -9.61 -11.41 23.00
N LEU A 230 -8.62 -11.02 22.19
CA LEU A 230 -8.49 -9.64 21.69
C LEU A 230 -9.71 -9.21 20.86
N LEU A 231 -10.23 -10.11 20.03
CA LEU A 231 -11.41 -9.86 19.21
C LEU A 231 -12.66 -9.66 20.10
N GLN A 232 -12.83 -10.46 21.14
CA GLN A 232 -13.93 -10.32 22.10
C GLN A 232 -13.88 -8.96 22.82
N VAL A 233 -12.69 -8.51 23.22
CA VAL A 233 -12.50 -7.18 23.82
C VAL A 233 -12.78 -6.07 22.80
N PHE A 234 -12.55 -6.30 21.51
CA PHE A 234 -12.80 -5.32 20.44
C PHE A 234 -14.27 -5.25 19.98
N ASP A 235 -14.98 -6.38 19.90
CA ASP A 235 -16.34 -6.48 19.33
C ASP A 235 -17.39 -5.77 20.18
N GLU A 236 -18.01 -4.73 19.62
CA GLU A 236 -19.02 -3.92 20.31
C GLU A 236 -20.26 -4.73 20.74
N ARG A 237 -20.59 -5.83 20.05
CA ARG A 237 -21.73 -6.71 20.41
C ARG A 237 -21.51 -7.44 21.73
N LYS A 238 -20.24 -7.64 22.12
CA LYS A 238 -19.84 -8.45 23.27
C LYS A 238 -19.49 -7.61 24.49
N ARG A 239 -19.33 -6.30 24.32
CA ARG A 239 -19.24 -5.32 25.40
C ARG A 239 -20.64 -5.09 25.96
N GLY A 240 -20.95 -5.67 27.12
CA GLY A 240 -22.27 -5.60 27.73
C GLY A 240 -22.81 -4.16 27.89
N VAL A 241 -24.14 -4.04 27.95
CA VAL A 241 -24.92 -2.78 28.01
C VAL A 241 -24.65 -1.95 29.27
N ASN A 242 -24.07 -2.54 30.33
CA ASN A 242 -23.89 -1.90 31.63
C ASN A 242 -22.40 -1.80 32.02
N GLY A 243 -21.79 -0.65 31.75
CA GLY A 243 -20.66 -0.13 32.53
C GLY A 243 -19.26 -0.34 31.93
N GLY A 244 -18.63 0.78 31.55
CA GLY A 244 -17.18 0.96 31.48
C GLY A 244 -16.42 0.08 30.49
N SER A 245 -16.01 0.65 29.36
CA SER A 245 -15.01 0.02 28.48
C SER A 245 -13.68 -0.15 29.24
N ILE A 246 -13.43 -1.33 29.83
CA ILE A 246 -12.21 -1.68 30.59
C ILE A 246 -10.91 -1.41 29.79
N ALA A 247 -10.99 -1.44 28.45
CA ALA A 247 -9.88 -1.13 27.57
C ALA A 247 -10.22 0.01 26.61
N ASP A 248 -9.30 0.97 26.43
CA ASP A 248 -9.39 1.93 25.33
C ASP A 248 -9.39 1.19 23.98
N ILE A 249 -10.45 1.39 23.20
CA ILE A 249 -10.63 0.79 21.87
C ILE A 249 -9.44 1.08 20.98
N HIS A 250 -8.85 2.28 21.08
CA HIS A 250 -7.67 2.62 20.29
C HIS A 250 -6.49 1.72 20.62
N CYS A 251 -6.28 1.40 21.89
CA CYS A 251 -5.19 0.52 22.33
C CYS A 251 -5.39 -0.91 21.84
N VAL A 252 -6.61 -1.45 21.92
CA VAL A 252 -6.94 -2.79 21.39
C VAL A 252 -6.80 -2.82 19.86
N SER A 253 -7.30 -1.78 19.18
CA SER A 253 -7.20 -1.65 17.72
C SER A 253 -5.75 -1.59 17.25
N ASN A 254 -4.88 -0.87 17.97
CA ASN A 254 -3.45 -0.78 17.67
C ASN A 254 -2.76 -2.15 17.84
N THR A 255 -3.13 -2.91 18.88
CA THR A 255 -2.62 -4.27 19.10
C THR A 255 -3.05 -5.23 17.99
N LEU A 256 -4.32 -5.16 17.57
CA LEU A 256 -4.82 -5.95 16.43
C LEU A 256 -4.14 -5.52 15.11
N LEU A 257 -3.82 -4.24 14.94
CA LEU A 257 -3.11 -3.75 13.77
C LEU A 257 -1.68 -4.28 13.72
N GLU A 258 -0.98 -4.30 14.87
CA GLU A 258 0.35 -4.89 14.98
C GLU A 258 0.32 -6.40 14.70
N PHE A 259 -0.71 -7.12 15.18
CA PHE A 259 -0.93 -8.52 14.81
C PHE A 259 -0.97 -8.68 13.28
N LEU A 260 -1.78 -7.88 12.59
CA LEU A 260 -1.89 -7.96 11.12
C LEU A 260 -0.58 -7.61 10.41
N HIS A 261 0.20 -6.65 10.93
CA HIS A 261 1.52 -6.34 10.40
C HIS A 261 2.48 -7.52 10.53
N GLN A 262 2.53 -8.16 11.70
CA GLN A 262 3.36 -9.34 11.92
C GLN A 262 2.88 -10.54 11.10
N LEU A 263 1.57 -10.73 10.98
CA LEU A 263 0.96 -11.74 10.10
C LEU A 263 1.37 -11.54 8.65
N ARG A 264 1.32 -10.30 8.13
CA ARG A 264 1.79 -9.98 6.79
C ARG A 264 3.27 -10.30 6.59
N LYS A 265 4.13 -9.98 7.58
CA LYS A 265 5.56 -10.30 7.54
C LYS A 265 5.77 -11.82 7.52
N GLY A 266 5.09 -12.55 8.41
CA GLY A 266 5.14 -14.02 8.49
C GLY A 266 4.67 -14.71 7.21
N LEU A 267 3.55 -14.28 6.65
CA LEU A 267 3.01 -14.81 5.39
C LEU A 267 3.92 -14.49 4.19
N LYS A 268 4.52 -13.30 4.12
CA LYS A 268 5.51 -12.97 3.09
C LYS A 268 6.75 -13.86 3.19
N LEU A 269 7.25 -14.09 4.40
CA LEU A 269 8.36 -15.00 4.65
C LEU A 269 8.00 -16.42 4.18
N LYS A 270 6.85 -16.93 4.62
CA LYS A 270 6.32 -18.24 4.20
C LYS A 270 6.20 -18.38 2.69
N ARG A 271 5.60 -17.39 2.01
CA ARG A 271 5.45 -17.40 0.55
C ARG A 271 6.81 -17.48 -0.14
N LYS A 272 7.82 -16.72 0.32
CA LYS A 272 9.20 -16.80 -0.20
C LYS A 272 9.88 -18.15 0.06
N THR A 273 9.57 -18.78 1.19
CA THR A 273 10.07 -20.12 1.53
C THR A 273 9.38 -21.22 0.70
N LEU A 274 8.10 -21.03 0.35
CA LEU A 274 7.24 -21.98 -0.38
C LEU A 274 7.22 -21.79 -1.91
N THR A 275 7.74 -20.69 -2.47
CA THR A 275 7.88 -20.56 -3.95
C THR A 275 8.81 -21.61 -4.57
N TYR A 276 9.47 -22.44 -3.75
CA TYR A 276 10.23 -23.62 -4.17
C TYR A 276 9.54 -24.95 -3.82
N SER A 277 8.29 -24.92 -3.32
CA SER A 277 7.41 -26.06 -3.10
C SER A 277 5.93 -25.65 -3.19
N LEU A 278 5.44 -25.56 -4.44
CA LEU A 278 4.03 -25.43 -4.88
C LEU A 278 3.24 -24.16 -4.46
N PRO A 279 2.36 -23.60 -5.33
CA PRO A 279 1.50 -22.47 -5.00
C PRO A 279 0.52 -22.76 -3.85
N LEU A 280 0.31 -21.76 -2.98
CA LEU A 280 -0.64 -21.77 -1.85
C LEU A 280 -2.09 -22.11 -2.25
N THR A 281 -2.46 -21.89 -3.51
CA THR A 281 -3.80 -22.18 -4.06
C THR A 281 -4.14 -23.67 -4.11
N LEU A 282 -3.14 -24.57 -4.02
CA LEU A 282 -3.38 -26.03 -4.05
C LEU A 282 -3.68 -26.64 -2.67
N ARG A 283 -3.67 -25.85 -1.59
CA ARG A 283 -4.03 -26.36 -0.24
C ARG A 283 -5.49 -26.18 0.14
N THR A 284 -6.23 -25.30 -0.54
CA THR A 284 -7.65 -25.02 -0.23
C THR A 284 -8.63 -25.95 -0.95
N SER A 285 -8.17 -26.76 -1.90
CA SER A 285 -9.01 -27.81 -2.49
C SER A 285 -8.96 -29.06 -1.61
N SER A 286 -10.12 -29.68 -1.38
CA SER A 286 -10.33 -30.94 -0.65
C SER A 286 -9.65 -32.18 -1.29
N LYS A 287 -8.65 -31.98 -2.16
CA LYS A 287 -7.86 -33.00 -2.85
C LYS A 287 -6.37 -32.81 -2.54
N CYS A 288 -5.99 -32.91 -1.27
CA CYS A 288 -4.59 -33.04 -0.89
C CYS A 288 -4.37 -34.39 -0.17
N ALA A 289 -4.67 -35.48 -0.89
CA ALA A 289 -4.42 -36.86 -0.45
C ALA A 289 -2.95 -37.31 -0.71
N LEU A 290 -2.03 -36.38 -0.97
CA LEU A 290 -0.64 -36.68 -1.35
C LEU A 290 0.41 -36.42 -0.25
N TYR A 291 -0.03 -36.17 0.99
CA TYR A 291 0.85 -36.13 2.18
C TYR A 291 0.45 -37.16 3.24
N ALA A 292 -0.09 -38.31 2.83
CA ALA A 292 -0.42 -39.42 3.73
C ALA A 292 0.81 -40.25 4.18
N ASP A 293 1.99 -40.03 3.58
CA ASP A 293 3.17 -40.90 3.80
C ASP A 293 4.27 -40.25 4.66
N LEU A 294 3.92 -39.65 5.80
CA LEU A 294 4.87 -39.42 6.90
C LEU A 294 4.36 -40.14 8.17
N PRO A 295 5.22 -40.89 8.89
CA PRO A 295 4.81 -41.81 9.96
C PRO A 295 4.46 -41.13 11.30
N ASN A 296 3.91 -39.92 11.28
CA ASN A 296 3.47 -39.23 12.50
C ASN A 296 1.94 -39.16 12.51
N LYS A 297 1.32 -39.59 13.61
CA LYS A 297 -0.13 -39.55 13.87
C LYS A 297 -0.76 -38.27 13.29
N PRO A 298 -1.98 -38.33 12.71
CA PRO A 298 -2.70 -37.14 12.26
C PRO A 298 -2.93 -36.23 13.47
N GLU A 299 -2.13 -35.19 13.60
CA GLU A 299 -2.27 -34.20 14.67
C GLU A 299 -3.57 -33.43 14.46
N SER A 300 -4.38 -33.30 15.52
CA SER A 300 -5.65 -32.57 15.45
C SER A 300 -5.42 -31.10 15.03
N PRO A 301 -6.31 -30.53 14.19
CA PRO A 301 -6.21 -29.14 13.78
C PRO A 301 -6.54 -28.21 14.96
N THR A 302 -5.54 -27.48 15.45
CA THR A 302 -5.66 -26.61 16.63
C THR A 302 -5.45 -25.13 16.33
N GLN A 303 -5.00 -24.77 15.13
CA GLN A 303 -4.77 -23.37 14.73
C GLN A 303 -5.98 -22.84 13.96
N ILE A 304 -6.47 -21.66 14.30
CA ILE A 304 -7.52 -20.99 13.52
C ILE A 304 -6.95 -20.64 12.14
N ARG A 305 -7.68 -20.99 11.07
CA ARG A 305 -7.31 -20.62 9.71
C ARG A 305 -7.19 -19.11 9.58
N VAL A 306 -6.12 -18.65 8.94
CA VAL A 306 -5.87 -17.21 8.73
C VAL A 306 -7.05 -16.53 8.04
N GLU A 307 -7.62 -17.17 7.02
CA GLU A 307 -8.79 -16.66 6.29
C GLU A 307 -9.99 -16.43 7.23
N LYS A 308 -10.22 -17.35 8.17
CA LYS A 308 -11.32 -17.25 9.13
C LYS A 308 -11.06 -16.15 10.15
N ALA A 309 -9.83 -16.06 10.67
CA ALA A 309 -9.43 -15.00 11.58
C ALA A 309 -9.62 -13.60 10.96
N LEU A 310 -9.22 -13.43 9.69
CA LEU A 310 -9.41 -12.19 8.95
C LEU A 310 -10.90 -11.85 8.76
N LYS A 311 -11.73 -12.84 8.40
CA LYS A 311 -13.20 -12.66 8.28
C LYS A 311 -13.84 -12.23 9.61
N LEU A 312 -13.47 -12.87 10.72
CA LEU A 312 -14.00 -12.53 12.05
C LEU A 312 -13.63 -11.10 12.47
N LEU A 313 -12.37 -10.71 12.24
CA LEU A 313 -11.93 -9.35 12.54
C LEU A 313 -12.61 -8.32 11.64
N LEU A 314 -12.83 -8.64 10.36
CA LEU A 314 -13.53 -7.76 9.43
C LEU A 314 -14.98 -7.52 9.88
N ASP A 315 -15.68 -8.58 10.29
CA ASP A 315 -17.05 -8.47 10.80
C ASP A 315 -17.12 -7.54 12.02
N ALA A 316 -16.21 -7.71 12.99
CA ALA A 316 -16.14 -6.83 14.16
C ALA A 316 -15.82 -5.37 13.78
N CYS A 317 -14.93 -5.14 12.79
CA CYS A 317 -14.63 -3.80 12.29
C CYS A 317 -15.86 -3.15 11.62
N ILE A 318 -16.60 -3.91 10.81
CA ILE A 318 -17.82 -3.43 10.13
C ILE A 318 -18.87 -3.04 11.17
N VAL A 319 -19.11 -3.87 12.18
CA VAL A 319 -20.06 -3.57 13.27
C VAL A 319 -19.67 -2.30 14.01
N HIS A 320 -18.40 -2.18 14.42
CA HIS A 320 -17.91 -0.98 15.09
C HIS A 320 -18.08 0.28 14.23
N LEU A 321 -17.89 0.17 12.91
CA LEU A 321 -18.11 1.29 12.00
C LEU A 321 -19.60 1.59 11.82
N ASP A 322 -20.46 0.60 11.59
CA ASP A 322 -21.90 0.81 11.39
C ASP A 322 -22.54 1.59 12.55
N VAL A 323 -22.19 1.26 13.80
CA VAL A 323 -22.69 1.97 14.99
C VAL A 323 -22.24 3.45 15.02
N ARG A 324 -21.03 3.74 14.56
CA ARG A 324 -20.39 5.06 14.71
C ARG A 324 -20.45 5.95 13.47
N VAL A 325 -20.69 5.39 12.30
CA VAL A 325 -20.84 6.10 11.03
C VAL A 325 -22.00 7.07 11.08
N GLU A 326 -23.11 6.69 11.73
CA GLU A 326 -24.27 7.58 11.96
C GLU A 326 -23.92 8.84 12.76
N HIS A 327 -22.89 8.74 13.60
CA HIS A 327 -22.42 9.82 14.47
C HIS A 327 -21.24 10.61 13.88
N GLY A 328 -20.75 10.25 12.68
CA GLY A 328 -19.64 10.93 12.01
C GLY A 328 -18.26 10.75 12.66
N HIS A 329 -18.14 9.86 13.65
CA HIS A 329 -16.90 9.61 14.38
C HIS A 329 -16.28 8.28 13.96
N VAL A 330 -15.33 8.32 13.02
CA VAL A 330 -14.62 7.10 12.59
C VAL A 330 -13.19 7.08 13.11
N SER A 331 -12.85 6.02 13.86
CA SER A 331 -11.47 5.78 14.31
C SER A 331 -10.56 5.51 13.12
N SER A 332 -9.49 6.31 12.98
CA SER A 332 -8.47 6.10 11.95
C SER A 332 -7.84 4.71 12.02
N THR A 333 -7.68 4.14 13.21
CA THR A 333 -7.06 2.82 13.39
C THR A 333 -7.96 1.70 12.84
N VAL A 334 -9.28 1.81 13.01
CA VAL A 334 -10.23 0.81 12.49
C VAL A 334 -10.25 0.83 10.96
N TRP A 335 -10.09 2.01 10.35
CA TRP A 335 -9.88 2.10 8.90
C TRP A 335 -8.61 1.37 8.45
N GLU A 336 -7.51 1.55 9.18
CA GLU A 336 -6.25 0.87 8.87
C GLU A 336 -6.35 -0.65 9.06
N LEU A 337 -7.14 -1.13 10.03
CA LEU A 337 -7.46 -2.54 10.19
C LEU A 337 -8.15 -3.09 8.94
N ILE A 338 -9.26 -2.47 8.49
CA ILE A 338 -9.97 -2.92 7.28
C ILE A 338 -9.04 -2.93 6.07
N TYR A 339 -8.29 -1.85 5.87
CA TYR A 339 -7.31 -1.76 4.79
C TYR A 339 -6.30 -2.93 4.83
N MET A 340 -5.75 -3.23 6.01
CA MET A 340 -4.76 -4.30 6.17
C MET A 340 -5.39 -5.69 5.97
N ILE A 341 -6.62 -5.91 6.45
CA ILE A 341 -7.37 -7.16 6.27
C ILE A 341 -7.61 -7.44 4.79
N LEU A 342 -8.13 -6.46 4.05
CA LEU A 342 -8.37 -6.60 2.60
C LEU A 342 -7.06 -6.81 1.83
N THR A 343 -6.00 -6.10 2.22
CA THR A 343 -4.66 -6.31 1.65
C THR A 343 -4.15 -7.74 1.88
N LEU A 344 -4.43 -8.32 3.05
CA LEU A 344 -4.05 -9.69 3.38
C LEU A 344 -4.90 -10.73 2.64
N HIS A 345 -6.21 -10.52 2.50
CA HIS A 345 -7.07 -11.36 1.66
C HIS A 345 -6.57 -11.40 0.22
N LYS A 346 -6.27 -10.23 -0.37
CA LYS A 346 -5.64 -10.14 -1.69
C LYS A 346 -4.28 -10.85 -1.75
N PHE A 347 -3.48 -10.76 -0.69
CA PHE A 347 -2.17 -11.41 -0.64
C PHE A 347 -2.25 -12.94 -0.60
N ILE A 348 -3.25 -13.49 0.10
CA ILE A 348 -3.49 -14.94 0.25
C ILE A 348 -4.26 -15.49 -0.96
N ASP A 349 -4.88 -14.62 -1.77
CA ASP A 349 -5.64 -14.95 -2.99
C ASP A 349 -6.88 -15.79 -2.67
N VAL A 350 -7.66 -15.33 -1.68
CA VAL A 350 -8.85 -16.01 -1.18
C VAL A 350 -10.05 -15.09 -1.31
N SER A 351 -11.13 -15.63 -1.88
CA SER A 351 -12.41 -14.93 -2.04
C SER A 351 -13.00 -14.54 -0.68
N LEU A 352 -13.50 -13.30 -0.61
CA LEU A 352 -14.23 -12.78 0.55
C LEU A 352 -15.73 -12.87 0.29
N ASP A 353 -16.55 -13.19 1.29
CA ASP A 353 -18.00 -13.30 1.05
C ASP A 353 -18.56 -11.93 0.61
N ALA A 354 -19.40 -11.93 -0.44
CA ALA A 354 -19.88 -10.72 -1.08
C ALA A 354 -20.52 -9.75 -0.07
N VAL A 355 -21.20 -10.28 0.95
CA VAL A 355 -21.84 -9.49 2.03
C VAL A 355 -20.85 -8.53 2.70
N TYR A 356 -19.63 -8.97 2.99
CA TYR A 356 -18.62 -8.10 3.62
C TYR A 356 -18.16 -6.99 2.69
N VAL A 357 -17.97 -7.29 1.40
CA VAL A 357 -17.58 -6.30 0.39
C VAL A 357 -18.65 -5.22 0.28
N HIS A 358 -19.93 -5.60 0.19
CA HIS A 358 -21.06 -4.67 0.09
C HIS A 358 -21.21 -3.82 1.36
N ARG A 359 -21.08 -4.40 2.56
CA ARG A 359 -21.18 -3.62 3.81
C ARG A 359 -20.06 -2.60 3.96
N VAL A 360 -18.81 -2.97 3.67
CA VAL A 360 -17.69 -1.99 3.70
C VAL A 360 -17.90 -0.92 2.64
N ALA A 361 -18.38 -1.29 1.46
CA ALA A 361 -18.76 -0.38 0.38
C ALA A 361 -19.83 0.64 0.82
N GLU A 362 -20.90 0.19 1.46
CA GLU A 362 -21.95 1.06 2.03
C GLU A 362 -21.39 2.02 3.08
N ILE A 363 -20.51 1.54 3.97
CA ILE A 363 -19.87 2.38 4.98
C ILE A 363 -19.01 3.47 4.33
N VAL A 364 -18.19 3.11 3.33
CA VAL A 364 -17.38 4.06 2.57
C VAL A 364 -18.27 5.09 1.88
N HIS A 365 -19.43 4.67 1.38
CA HIS A 365 -20.39 5.56 0.74
C HIS A 365 -21.08 6.51 1.74
N LYS A 366 -21.54 6.02 2.90
CA LYS A 366 -22.12 6.85 3.96
C LYS A 366 -21.14 7.89 4.49
N LEU A 367 -19.84 7.59 4.42
CA LEU A 367 -18.76 8.48 4.85
C LEU A 367 -18.31 9.48 3.77
N ASP A 368 -19.02 9.58 2.63
CA ASP A 368 -18.78 10.55 1.54
C ASP A 368 -19.08 12.02 1.95
N PHE A 369 -18.95 12.35 3.24
CA PHE A 369 -19.18 13.68 3.79
C PHE A 369 -17.89 14.54 3.84
N ARG A 370 -17.96 15.70 3.18
CA ARG A 370 -17.21 16.96 3.44
C ARG A 370 -15.72 17.09 3.08
N TYR A 371 -15.18 16.36 2.10
CA TYR A 371 -13.77 16.51 1.70
C TYR A 371 -13.41 17.79 0.91
N HIS A 372 -14.38 18.66 0.62
CA HIS A 372 -14.20 19.79 -0.29
C HIS A 372 -13.74 21.10 0.38
N LYS A 373 -13.55 21.12 1.72
CA LYS A 373 -13.37 22.38 2.48
C LYS A 373 -12.05 22.55 3.25
N SER A 374 -11.14 21.57 3.32
CA SER A 374 -9.88 21.75 4.06
C SER A 374 -8.74 20.80 3.63
N GLU A 375 -7.50 21.29 3.66
CA GLU A 375 -6.26 20.55 3.37
C GLU A 375 -6.04 19.34 4.32
N ILE A 376 -6.58 19.40 5.54
CA ILE A 376 -6.48 18.33 6.56
C ILE A 376 -7.11 17.03 6.04
N TYR A 377 -8.10 17.14 5.16
CA TYR A 377 -8.87 16.01 4.64
C TYR A 377 -8.26 15.33 3.40
N SER A 378 -7.15 15.87 2.87
CA SER A 378 -6.43 15.27 1.73
C SER A 378 -5.87 13.87 2.02
N ARG A 379 -5.28 13.67 3.22
CA ARG A 379 -4.77 12.35 3.65
C ARG A 379 -5.88 11.31 3.80
N LEU A 380 -7.03 11.74 4.31
CA LEU A 380 -8.17 10.85 4.48
C LEU A 380 -8.78 10.46 3.12
N ARG A 381 -8.83 11.40 2.16
CA ARG A 381 -9.21 11.13 0.77
C ARG A 381 -8.31 10.07 0.12
N ILE A 382 -6.99 10.16 0.31
CA ILE A 382 -6.05 9.15 -0.21
C ILE A 382 -6.32 7.77 0.41
N ARG A 383 -6.58 7.70 1.72
CA ARG A 383 -6.94 6.44 2.39
C ARG A 383 -8.26 5.86 1.87
N GLN A 384 -9.27 6.70 1.66
CA GLN A 384 -10.54 6.31 1.07
C GLN A 384 -10.35 5.77 -0.36
N MET A 385 -9.54 6.44 -1.20
CA MET A 385 -9.20 5.97 -2.54
C MET A 385 -8.55 4.59 -2.51
N HIS A 386 -7.54 4.40 -1.66
CA HIS A 386 -6.86 3.11 -1.52
C HIS A 386 -7.84 2.00 -1.11
N LEU A 387 -8.77 2.31 -0.21
CA LEU A 387 -9.78 1.34 0.20
C LEU A 387 -10.77 1.02 -0.92
N LEU A 388 -11.26 2.04 -1.65
CA LEU A 388 -12.13 1.85 -2.81
C LEU A 388 -11.47 0.95 -3.86
N PHE A 389 -10.16 1.08 -4.08
CA PHE A 389 -9.40 0.20 -4.97
C PHE A 389 -9.24 -1.21 -4.42
N LEU A 390 -9.02 -1.37 -3.11
CA LEU A 390 -8.98 -2.70 -2.50
C LEU A 390 -10.33 -3.40 -2.57
N LEU A 391 -11.44 -2.69 -2.35
CA LEU A 391 -12.79 -3.24 -2.49
C LEU A 391 -13.07 -3.68 -3.93
N GLN A 392 -12.63 -2.88 -4.90
CA GLN A 392 -12.70 -3.26 -6.31
C GLN A 392 -11.86 -4.49 -6.62
N ASP A 393 -10.59 -4.51 -6.20
CA ASP A 393 -9.70 -5.66 -6.39
C ASP A 393 -10.31 -6.95 -5.75
N MET A 394 -10.96 -6.82 -4.59
CA MET A 394 -11.66 -7.95 -3.94
C MET A 394 -12.92 -8.38 -4.67
N ALA A 395 -13.69 -7.45 -5.23
CA ALA A 395 -14.82 -7.79 -6.09
C ALA A 395 -14.39 -8.49 -7.37
N ASP A 396 -13.30 -8.07 -7.99
CA ASP A 396 -12.73 -8.74 -9.15
C ASP A 396 -12.32 -10.19 -8.81
N ILE A 397 -11.66 -10.41 -7.66
CA ILE A 397 -11.32 -11.75 -7.14
C ILE A 397 -12.59 -12.61 -6.93
N ASN A 398 -13.66 -11.99 -6.44
CA ASN A 398 -14.93 -12.66 -6.20
C ASN A 398 -15.79 -12.86 -7.47
N GLY A 399 -15.38 -12.33 -8.62
CA GLY A 399 -16.19 -12.30 -9.84
C GLY A 399 -17.43 -11.40 -9.75
N LEU A 400 -17.43 -10.42 -8.83
CA LEU A 400 -18.51 -9.46 -8.64
C LEU A 400 -18.35 -8.29 -9.61
N ASN A 401 -19.32 -8.11 -10.51
CA ASN A 401 -19.27 -7.02 -11.50
C ASN A 401 -19.50 -5.62 -10.91
N LYS A 402 -20.07 -5.52 -9.70
CA LYS A 402 -20.41 -4.25 -9.03
C LYS A 402 -20.21 -4.36 -7.51
N PRO A 403 -19.01 -4.08 -6.98
CA PRO A 403 -18.77 -4.01 -5.53
C PRO A 403 -19.59 -2.93 -4.82
N LEU A 404 -19.93 -1.87 -5.55
CA LEU A 404 -20.60 -0.67 -5.08
C LEU A 404 -21.74 -0.37 -6.04
N ASP A 405 -22.98 -0.44 -5.54
CA ASP A 405 -24.16 -0.05 -6.30
C ASP A 405 -24.16 1.44 -6.65
N ASN A 406 -23.49 2.25 -5.84
CA ASN A 406 -23.29 3.67 -6.08
C ASN A 406 -21.90 3.97 -6.66
N THR A 407 -21.88 4.54 -7.86
CA THR A 407 -20.67 4.95 -8.58
C THR A 407 -20.14 6.32 -8.17
N HIS A 408 -20.90 7.09 -7.39
CA HIS A 408 -20.56 8.43 -6.94
C HIS A 408 -19.18 8.55 -6.26
N PRO A 409 -18.76 7.61 -5.37
CA PRO A 409 -17.46 7.69 -4.70
C PRO A 409 -16.25 7.62 -5.65
N TYR A 410 -16.40 6.99 -6.83
CA TYR A 410 -15.34 6.86 -7.83
C TYR A 410 -15.24 8.08 -8.75
N LEU A 411 -16.28 8.91 -8.83
CA LEU A 411 -16.34 10.04 -9.76
C LEU A 411 -15.22 11.08 -9.55
N PRO A 412 -14.87 11.48 -8.30
CA PRO A 412 -13.75 12.40 -8.08
C PRO A 412 -12.38 11.81 -8.42
N ILE A 413 -12.25 10.49 -8.42
CA ILE A 413 -11.01 9.76 -8.73
C ILE A 413 -10.78 9.74 -10.24
N VAL A 414 -11.82 9.40 -11.00
CA VAL A 414 -11.74 9.33 -12.46
C VAL A 414 -11.63 10.72 -13.09
N ARG A 415 -12.07 11.77 -12.40
CA ARG A 415 -11.83 13.16 -12.81
C ARG A 415 -10.45 13.69 -12.43
N ASP A 416 -9.64 12.92 -11.70
CA ASP A 416 -8.31 13.34 -11.26
C ASP A 416 -7.25 13.03 -12.34
N TYR A 417 -6.68 14.09 -12.91
CA TYR A 417 -5.68 13.99 -13.97
C TYR A 417 -4.37 13.32 -13.50
N THR A 418 -3.96 13.55 -12.26
CA THR A 418 -2.76 12.93 -11.70
C THR A 418 -2.95 11.43 -11.53
N PHE A 419 -4.15 11.00 -11.12
CA PHE A 419 -4.48 9.58 -11.07
C PHE A 419 -4.46 8.93 -12.45
N LYS A 420 -5.13 9.54 -13.44
CA LYS A 420 -5.15 9.06 -14.83
C LYS A 420 -3.74 8.87 -15.40
N THR A 421 -2.84 9.83 -15.15
CA THR A 421 -1.48 9.81 -15.70
C THR A 421 -0.55 8.83 -14.97
N LEU A 422 -0.65 8.71 -13.64
CA LEU A 422 0.21 7.82 -12.85
C LEU A 422 -0.27 6.36 -12.85
N PHE A 423 -1.57 6.11 -13.06
CA PHE A 423 -2.18 4.79 -12.96
C PHE A 423 -3.14 4.50 -14.13
N PRO A 424 -2.64 4.49 -15.38
CA PRO A 424 -3.49 4.41 -16.57
C PRO A 424 -4.31 3.11 -16.68
N GLU A 425 -3.74 1.97 -16.29
CA GLU A 425 -4.44 0.67 -16.34
C GLU A 425 -5.64 0.65 -15.38
N ARG A 426 -5.45 1.15 -14.14
CA ARG A 426 -6.51 1.22 -13.14
C ARG A 426 -7.58 2.25 -13.52
N TYR A 427 -7.16 3.37 -14.10
CA TYR A 427 -8.07 4.35 -14.65
C TYR A 427 -8.97 3.73 -15.72
N GLN A 428 -8.41 2.99 -16.68
CA GLN A 428 -9.20 2.36 -17.72
C GLN A 428 -10.20 1.35 -17.15
N HIS A 429 -9.75 0.49 -16.23
CA HIS A 429 -10.62 -0.49 -15.57
C HIS A 429 -11.79 0.18 -14.84
N LEU A 430 -11.52 1.26 -14.11
CA LEU A 430 -12.57 2.06 -13.45
C LEU A 430 -13.52 2.72 -14.45
N CYS A 431 -13.01 3.31 -15.52
CA CYS A 431 -13.83 3.89 -16.58
C CYS A 431 -14.76 2.85 -17.19
N ASP A 432 -14.24 1.67 -17.52
CA ASP A 432 -15.03 0.59 -18.13
C ASP A 432 -16.17 0.12 -17.19
N LEU A 433 -15.91 0.05 -15.88
CA LEU A 433 -16.93 -0.27 -14.88
C LEU A 433 -17.99 0.84 -14.77
N LEU A 434 -17.56 2.10 -14.74
CA LEU A 434 -18.46 3.25 -14.62
C LEU A 434 -19.33 3.45 -15.84
N VAL A 435 -18.77 3.30 -17.05
CA VAL A 435 -19.49 3.40 -18.33
C VAL A 435 -20.52 2.29 -18.47
N LYS A 436 -20.20 1.07 -18.01
CA LYS A 436 -21.17 -0.04 -17.96
C LYS A 436 -22.32 0.25 -16.99
N ALA A 437 -22.07 0.98 -15.91
CA ALA A 437 -23.08 1.32 -14.92
C ALA A 437 -23.96 2.51 -15.34
N ASP A 438 -23.39 3.52 -16.01
CA ASP A 438 -24.07 4.74 -16.43
C ASP A 438 -23.53 5.26 -17.78
N LYS A 439 -24.38 5.17 -18.81
CA LYS A 439 -24.05 5.62 -20.17
C LYS A 439 -23.88 7.14 -20.26
N VAL A 440 -24.67 7.92 -19.51
CA VAL A 440 -24.60 9.40 -19.51
C VAL A 440 -23.28 9.85 -18.88
N LEU A 441 -22.84 9.15 -17.84
CA LEU A 441 -21.53 9.38 -17.26
C LEU A 441 -20.41 9.07 -18.25
N GLY A 442 -20.54 8.01 -19.05
CA GLY A 442 -19.60 7.68 -20.12
C GLY A 442 -19.45 8.80 -21.15
N GLU A 443 -20.55 9.41 -21.58
CA GLU A 443 -20.53 10.59 -22.45
C GLU A 443 -19.78 11.77 -21.79
N SER A 444 -20.05 12.03 -20.51
CA SER A 444 -19.36 13.08 -19.76
C SER A 444 -17.85 12.84 -19.62
N LEU A 445 -17.41 11.59 -19.45
CA LEU A 445 -16.00 11.24 -19.35
C LEU A 445 -15.30 11.38 -20.71
N SER A 446 -15.95 10.94 -21.79
CA SER A 446 -15.41 11.11 -23.16
C SER A 446 -15.23 12.58 -23.54
N LEU A 447 -16.15 13.45 -23.10
CA LEU A 447 -16.03 14.90 -23.28
C LEU A 447 -14.87 15.48 -22.47
N LEU A 448 -14.59 14.92 -21.29
CA LEU A 448 -13.46 15.32 -20.46
C LEU A 448 -12.14 14.92 -21.12
N ASP A 449 -12.04 13.70 -21.63
CA ASP A 449 -10.88 13.21 -22.39
C ASP A 449 -10.61 14.05 -23.65
N PHE A 450 -11.67 14.41 -24.37
CA PHE A 450 -11.57 15.31 -25.51
C PHE A 450 -10.99 16.67 -25.10
N ARG A 451 -11.49 17.27 -24.01
CA ARG A 451 -10.98 18.55 -23.49
C ARG A 451 -9.53 18.46 -23.02
N GLU A 452 -9.17 17.39 -22.32
CA GLU A 452 -7.79 17.14 -21.88
C GLU A 452 -6.82 17.06 -23.07
N THR A 453 -7.23 16.38 -24.14
CA THR A 453 -6.44 16.29 -25.38
C THR A 453 -6.19 17.67 -25.98
N ILE A 454 -7.22 18.53 -26.00
CA ILE A 454 -7.06 19.92 -26.45
C ILE A 454 -6.11 20.70 -25.54
N PHE A 455 -6.24 20.56 -24.22
CA PHE A 455 -5.35 21.23 -23.26
C PHE A 455 -3.89 20.79 -23.42
N ALA A 456 -3.64 19.50 -23.64
CA ALA A 456 -2.29 18.98 -23.89
C ALA A 456 -1.71 19.54 -25.21
N GLU A 457 -2.52 19.64 -26.25
CA GLU A 457 -2.14 20.27 -27.53
C GLU A 457 -1.78 21.74 -27.34
N VAL A 458 -2.62 22.49 -26.63
CA VAL A 458 -2.40 23.91 -26.29
C VAL A 458 -1.10 24.09 -25.50
N ALA A 459 -0.86 23.25 -24.50
CA ALA A 459 0.37 23.29 -23.70
C ALA A 459 1.60 23.04 -24.58
N ARG A 460 1.55 22.05 -25.48
CA ARG A 460 2.64 21.76 -26.43
C ARG A 460 2.92 22.95 -27.34
N LEU A 461 1.88 23.59 -27.88
CA LEU A 461 1.98 24.78 -28.72
C LEU A 461 2.59 25.98 -27.98
N LEU A 462 2.25 26.17 -26.71
CA LEU A 462 2.79 27.28 -25.90
C LEU A 462 4.26 27.09 -25.54
N ILE A 463 4.70 25.83 -25.35
CA ILE A 463 6.08 25.44 -25.03
C ILE A 463 6.96 25.49 -26.30
N ASN A 464 6.50 24.94 -27.42
CA ASN A 464 7.25 24.91 -28.68
C ASN A 464 6.39 25.36 -29.88
N PRO A 465 6.23 26.69 -30.06
CA PRO A 465 5.43 27.26 -31.15
C PRO A 465 5.88 26.87 -32.56
N SER A 466 7.17 26.63 -32.76
CA SER A 466 7.76 26.36 -34.08
C SER A 466 7.63 24.89 -34.53
N ALA A 467 7.15 24.00 -33.65
CA ALA A 467 7.00 22.58 -33.97
C ALA A 467 5.75 22.26 -34.80
N VAL A 468 4.78 23.17 -34.89
CA VAL A 468 3.50 22.95 -35.57
C VAL A 468 3.36 23.92 -36.72
N SER A 469 2.99 23.41 -37.90
CA SER A 469 2.83 24.23 -39.09
C SER A 469 1.58 25.13 -39.01
N SER A 470 1.62 26.28 -39.68
CA SER A 470 0.45 27.19 -39.77
C SER A 470 -0.80 26.48 -40.31
N LYS A 471 -0.63 25.48 -41.18
CA LYS A 471 -1.74 24.67 -41.71
C LYS A 471 -2.41 23.84 -40.62
N GLU A 472 -1.63 23.15 -39.79
CA GLU A 472 -2.16 22.33 -38.69
C GLU A 472 -2.85 23.18 -37.62
N ILE A 473 -2.33 24.37 -37.33
CA ILE A 473 -2.95 25.33 -36.40
C ILE A 473 -4.32 25.77 -36.92
N LEU A 474 -4.44 26.05 -38.22
CA LEU A 474 -5.71 26.45 -38.84
C LEU A 474 -6.71 25.29 -38.92
N GLU A 475 -6.24 24.05 -39.04
CA GLU A 475 -7.10 22.86 -39.04
C GLU A 475 -7.67 22.55 -37.65
N LYS A 476 -6.87 22.72 -36.58
CA LYS A 476 -7.26 22.48 -35.17
C LYS A 476 -7.73 23.74 -34.43
N GLY A 477 -7.71 24.90 -35.07
CA GLY A 477 -7.85 26.20 -34.41
C GLY A 477 -9.17 26.41 -33.67
N PHE A 478 -10.25 25.75 -34.10
CA PHE A 478 -11.55 25.81 -33.42
C PHE A 478 -11.52 25.15 -32.05
N ASP A 479 -10.89 23.98 -31.95
CA ASP A 479 -10.78 23.24 -30.70
C ASP A 479 -9.92 24.03 -29.70
N ILE A 480 -8.81 24.60 -30.20
CA ILE A 480 -7.90 25.45 -29.42
C ILE A 480 -8.62 26.73 -28.91
N CYS A 481 -9.54 27.31 -29.69
CA CYS A 481 -10.32 28.48 -29.27
C CYS A 481 -11.18 28.22 -28.02
N LEU A 482 -11.66 26.99 -27.81
CA LEU A 482 -12.43 26.63 -26.61
C LEU A 482 -11.60 26.82 -25.33
N VAL A 483 -10.28 26.65 -25.43
CA VAL A 483 -9.34 26.82 -24.32
C VAL A 483 -8.89 28.27 -24.15
N VAL A 484 -8.82 29.06 -25.24
CA VAL A 484 -8.45 30.48 -25.20
C VAL A 484 -9.36 31.28 -24.27
N GLU A 485 -10.68 31.05 -24.30
CA GLU A 485 -11.61 31.76 -23.41
C GLU A 485 -11.38 31.46 -21.92
N LYS A 486 -10.87 30.27 -21.60
CA LYS A 486 -10.61 29.82 -20.23
C LYS A 486 -9.26 30.27 -19.70
N ILE A 487 -8.20 30.14 -20.49
CA ILE A 487 -6.83 30.52 -20.09
C ILE A 487 -6.61 32.04 -20.21
N GLN A 488 -7.35 32.70 -21.11
CA GLN A 488 -7.22 34.13 -21.40
C GLN A 488 -5.79 34.56 -21.84
N SER A 489 -5.04 33.67 -22.48
CA SER A 489 -3.66 33.92 -22.89
C SER A 489 -3.57 34.72 -24.20
N ARG A 490 -2.88 35.86 -24.17
CA ARG A 490 -2.53 36.64 -25.37
C ARG A 490 -1.60 35.89 -26.32
N LYS A 491 -0.63 35.14 -25.76
CA LYS A 491 0.31 34.32 -26.55
C LYS A 491 -0.44 33.25 -27.35
N LEU A 492 -1.45 32.62 -26.75
CA LEU A 492 -2.28 31.64 -27.46
C LEU A 492 -3.13 32.30 -28.57
N LEU A 493 -3.62 33.51 -28.33
CA LEU A 493 -4.33 34.30 -29.34
C LEU A 493 -3.41 34.66 -30.52
N ASP A 494 -2.16 35.05 -30.24
CA ASP A 494 -1.15 35.30 -31.29
C ASP A 494 -0.89 34.05 -32.14
N LEU A 495 -0.72 32.90 -31.50
CA LEU A 495 -0.51 31.62 -32.20
C LEU A 495 -1.69 31.23 -33.10
N LEU A 496 -2.91 31.63 -32.77
CA LEU A 496 -4.08 31.38 -33.62
C LEU A 496 -4.27 32.45 -34.70
N PHE A 497 -3.92 33.71 -34.40
CA PHE A 497 -4.14 34.84 -35.29
C PHE A 497 -3.06 34.98 -36.37
N ASP A 498 -1.80 34.76 -36.02
CA ASP A 498 -0.67 34.97 -36.92
C ASP A 498 -0.70 34.02 -38.14
N PRO A 499 -1.07 32.73 -38.02
CA PRO A 499 -1.35 31.87 -39.17
C PRO A 499 -2.45 32.39 -40.08
N ILE A 500 -3.51 33.01 -39.52
CA ILE A 500 -4.61 33.58 -40.31
C ILE A 500 -4.09 34.70 -41.21
N ALA A 501 -3.26 35.60 -40.64
CA ALA A 501 -2.73 36.76 -41.36
C ALA A 501 -1.59 36.39 -42.33
N ASN A 502 -0.64 35.55 -41.89
CA ASN A 502 0.62 35.34 -42.59
C ASN A 502 0.57 34.20 -43.62
N SER A 503 -0.36 33.24 -43.51
CA SER A 503 -0.49 32.12 -44.45
C SER A 503 -1.44 32.39 -45.61
N SER A 504 -1.54 33.66 -46.03
CA SER A 504 -2.45 34.10 -47.10
C SER A 504 -2.22 33.39 -48.45
N HIS A 505 -1.00 32.94 -48.72
CA HIS A 505 -0.64 32.18 -49.93
C HIS A 505 -1.26 30.76 -49.95
N ILE A 506 -1.42 30.11 -48.79
CA ILE A 506 -1.97 28.74 -48.69
C ILE A 506 -3.46 28.70 -49.07
N TYR A 507 -4.16 29.83 -48.93
CA TYR A 507 -5.58 29.94 -49.25
C TYR A 507 -5.87 29.94 -50.75
N LEU A 508 -4.89 30.29 -51.58
CA LEU A 508 -5.03 30.28 -53.04
C LEU A 508 -5.20 28.85 -53.58
N THR A 509 -4.50 27.89 -52.95
CA THR A 509 -4.51 26.48 -53.36
C THR A 509 -5.48 25.63 -52.54
N ASN A 510 -5.91 26.09 -51.35
CA ASN A 510 -6.80 25.34 -50.47
C ASN A 510 -8.00 26.18 -49.97
N THR A 511 -9.11 26.09 -50.70
CA THR A 511 -10.38 26.78 -50.41
C THR A 511 -11.04 26.32 -49.10
N THR A 512 -10.81 25.07 -48.68
CA THR A 512 -11.33 24.55 -47.41
C THR A 512 -10.63 25.19 -46.22
N LEU A 513 -9.30 25.36 -46.30
CA LEU A 513 -8.50 26.03 -45.28
C LEU A 513 -8.85 27.52 -45.17
N HIS A 514 -9.08 28.18 -46.31
CA HIS A 514 -9.56 29.56 -46.37
C HIS A 514 -10.90 29.74 -45.63
N THR A 515 -11.84 28.81 -45.81
CA THR A 515 -13.13 28.84 -45.12
C THR A 515 -12.96 28.64 -43.61
N LYS A 516 -12.12 27.67 -43.20
CA LYS A 516 -11.78 27.43 -41.79
C LYS A 516 -11.14 28.67 -41.15
N ALA A 517 -10.13 29.26 -41.78
CA ALA A 517 -9.45 30.47 -41.30
C ALA A 517 -10.41 31.67 -41.13
N LYS A 518 -11.33 31.88 -42.09
CA LYS A 518 -12.36 32.91 -41.98
C LYS A 518 -13.29 32.68 -40.81
N SER A 519 -13.74 31.44 -40.63
CA SER A 519 -14.65 31.08 -39.54
C SER A 519 -13.95 31.13 -38.16
N LEU A 520 -12.66 30.79 -38.10
CA LEU A 520 -11.81 30.94 -36.92
C LEU A 520 -11.63 32.41 -36.54
N LEU A 521 -11.34 33.28 -37.51
CA LEU A 521 -11.23 34.72 -37.29
C LEU A 521 -12.53 35.32 -36.74
N ILE A 522 -13.69 34.95 -37.29
CA ILE A 522 -14.98 35.41 -36.78
C ILE A 522 -15.18 34.98 -35.32
N THR A 523 -14.71 33.78 -34.97
CA THR A 523 -14.80 33.25 -33.60
C THR A 523 -13.89 34.02 -32.65
N LEU A 524 -12.65 34.32 -33.05
CA LEU A 524 -11.71 35.15 -32.28
C LEU A 524 -12.24 36.58 -32.04
N LEU A 525 -12.97 37.16 -33.00
CA LEU A 525 -13.57 38.49 -32.85
C LEU A 525 -14.85 38.49 -31.97
N LYS A 526 -15.40 37.30 -31.69
CA LYS A 526 -16.59 37.07 -30.85
C LYS A 526 -16.25 36.54 -29.45
N LEU A 527 -14.97 36.52 -29.06
CA LEU A 527 -14.55 36.12 -27.72
C LEU A 527 -15.30 36.93 -26.65
N LYS A 528 -15.69 36.26 -25.56
CA LYS A 528 -16.43 36.89 -24.45
C LYS A 528 -15.57 37.80 -23.57
N SER A 529 -14.25 37.56 -23.51
CA SER A 529 -13.31 38.33 -22.69
C SER A 529 -12.98 39.67 -23.35
N ASP A 530 -13.40 40.79 -22.75
CA ASP A 530 -13.17 42.14 -23.31
C ASP A 530 -11.69 42.49 -23.57
N PRO A 531 -10.73 42.14 -22.68
CA PRO A 531 -9.31 42.37 -22.93
C PRO A 531 -8.78 41.60 -24.14
N LEU A 532 -9.14 40.34 -24.30
CA LEU A 532 -8.71 39.52 -25.44
C LEU A 532 -9.39 39.96 -26.72
N LYS A 533 -10.69 40.30 -26.65
CA LYS A 533 -11.45 40.82 -27.78
C LYS A 533 -10.83 42.11 -28.30
N SER A 534 -10.53 43.06 -27.42
CA SER A 534 -9.85 44.32 -27.79
C SER A 534 -8.48 44.07 -28.41
N TYR A 535 -7.73 43.10 -27.88
CA TYR A 535 -6.45 42.69 -28.43
C TYR A 535 -6.58 42.07 -29.83
N ALA A 536 -7.59 41.21 -30.06
CA ALA A 536 -7.89 40.65 -31.38
C ALA A 536 -8.26 41.72 -32.41
N TYR A 537 -9.06 42.73 -32.03
CA TYR A 537 -9.38 43.87 -32.90
C TYR A 537 -8.14 44.69 -33.25
N ASN A 538 -7.25 44.93 -32.27
CA ASN A 538 -5.99 45.64 -32.52
C ASN A 538 -5.08 44.87 -33.48
N LYS A 539 -4.99 43.54 -33.33
CA LYS A 539 -4.26 42.66 -34.25
C LYS A 539 -4.84 42.69 -35.66
N LEU A 540 -6.16 42.66 -35.79
CA LEU A 540 -6.84 42.81 -37.07
C LEU A 540 -6.55 44.16 -37.73
N ALA A 541 -6.67 45.25 -36.98
CA ALA A 541 -6.35 46.60 -37.47
C ALA A 541 -4.89 46.71 -37.92
N GLY A 542 -3.97 46.11 -37.15
CA GLY A 542 -2.54 46.06 -37.49
C GLY A 542 -2.27 45.26 -38.78
N ALA A 543 -2.86 44.07 -38.91
CA ALA A 543 -2.74 43.24 -40.10
C ALA A 543 -3.31 43.95 -41.34
N PHE A 544 -4.46 44.61 -41.21
CA PHE A 544 -5.08 45.41 -42.26
C PHE A 544 -4.21 46.61 -42.68
N LYS A 545 -3.69 47.37 -41.71
CA LYS A 545 -2.78 48.51 -42.00
C LYS A 545 -1.52 48.06 -42.73
N ARG A 546 -0.89 46.97 -42.26
CA ARG A 546 0.28 46.38 -42.93
C ARG A 546 -0.05 46.00 -44.36
N HIS A 547 -1.21 45.39 -44.57
CA HIS A 547 -1.65 44.96 -45.88
C HIS A 547 -1.86 46.13 -46.84
N ILE A 548 -2.57 47.18 -46.42
CA ILE A 548 -2.74 48.41 -47.22
C ILE A 548 -1.41 49.10 -47.46
N GLY A 549 -0.50 49.12 -46.48
CA GLY A 549 0.85 49.65 -46.64
C GLY A 549 1.62 48.95 -47.76
N CYS A 550 1.65 47.62 -47.77
CA CYS A 550 2.29 46.84 -48.83
C CYS A 550 1.65 47.14 -50.20
N LEU A 551 0.31 47.23 -50.27
CA LEU A 551 -0.40 47.55 -51.51
C LEU A 551 -0.06 48.94 -52.04
N MET A 552 -0.04 49.96 -51.18
CA MET A 552 0.27 51.35 -51.57
C MET A 552 1.73 51.53 -51.98
N ASN A 553 2.65 50.77 -51.37
CA ASN A 553 4.07 50.83 -51.66
C ASN A 553 4.50 49.91 -52.82
N GLY A 554 3.58 49.14 -53.40
CA GLY A 554 3.88 48.17 -54.47
C GLY A 554 4.66 46.93 -54.00
N GLU A 555 4.71 46.67 -52.69
CA GLU A 555 5.39 45.52 -52.10
C GLU A 555 4.44 44.32 -51.98
N ASN A 556 4.95 43.10 -52.14
CA ASN A 556 4.14 41.89 -51.93
C ASN A 556 3.87 41.69 -50.43
N TYR A 557 2.60 41.48 -50.09
CA TYR A 557 2.20 41.21 -48.70
C TYR A 557 2.75 39.87 -48.15
N SER A 558 2.97 38.89 -49.04
CA SER A 558 3.63 37.62 -48.73
C SER A 558 4.65 37.34 -49.81
N ILE A 559 5.84 36.87 -49.42
CA ILE A 559 6.96 36.56 -50.32
C ILE A 559 6.54 35.59 -51.44
N GLU A 560 5.56 34.72 -51.15
CA GLU A 560 5.12 33.63 -52.03
C GLU A 560 3.90 33.96 -52.90
N SER A 561 3.34 35.19 -52.84
CA SER A 561 2.15 35.55 -53.65
C SER A 561 2.08 37.03 -54.00
N SER A 562 1.59 37.34 -55.21
CA SER A 562 1.39 38.72 -55.66
C SER A 562 0.07 39.31 -55.14
N ASN A 563 0.05 40.61 -54.88
CA ASN A 563 -1.15 41.32 -54.42
C ASN A 563 -2.33 41.18 -55.41
N ALA A 564 -2.05 41.10 -56.72
CA ALA A 564 -3.07 40.90 -57.76
C ALA A 564 -3.79 39.54 -57.64
N LEU A 565 -3.04 38.46 -57.35
CA LEU A 565 -3.60 37.11 -57.18
C LEU A 565 -4.47 37.03 -55.91
N LEU A 566 -3.99 37.62 -54.82
CA LEU A 566 -4.73 37.68 -53.57
C LEU A 566 -6.05 38.48 -53.76
N LEU A 567 -6.04 39.57 -54.57
CA LEU A 567 -7.19 40.46 -54.80
C LEU A 567 -8.25 39.73 -55.63
N GLY A 568 -7.81 39.05 -56.70
CA GLY A 568 -8.67 38.22 -57.54
C GLY A 568 -9.36 37.08 -56.79
N ALA A 569 -8.66 36.47 -55.81
CA ALA A 569 -9.20 35.38 -55.00
C ALA A 569 -10.09 35.83 -53.82
N GLN A 570 -10.37 37.14 -53.68
CA GLN A 570 -11.13 37.73 -52.56
C GLN A 570 -10.59 37.39 -51.15
N ILE A 571 -9.33 36.96 -51.03
CA ILE A 571 -8.70 36.59 -49.74
C ILE A 571 -8.63 37.80 -48.80
N TYR A 572 -8.58 39.00 -49.37
CA TYR A 572 -8.74 40.31 -48.70
C TYR A 572 -10.00 40.43 -47.86
N ARG A 573 -11.09 39.74 -48.23
CA ARG A 573 -12.34 39.77 -47.47
C ARG A 573 -12.21 39.10 -46.11
N VAL A 574 -11.24 38.21 -45.88
CA VAL A 574 -11.06 37.58 -44.56
C VAL A 574 -10.60 38.63 -43.54
N ILE A 575 -9.62 39.45 -43.89
CA ILE A 575 -9.08 40.50 -43.01
C ILE A 575 -9.96 41.77 -43.02
N ALA A 576 -10.65 42.09 -44.13
CA ALA A 576 -11.42 43.33 -44.29
C ALA A 576 -12.95 43.22 -44.03
N SER A 577 -13.53 42.00 -43.93
CA SER A 577 -15.00 41.81 -43.81
C SER A 577 -15.67 42.56 -42.65
N PRO A 578 -15.05 42.78 -41.47
CA PRO A 578 -15.72 43.51 -40.38
C PRO A 578 -15.86 45.01 -40.66
N TYR A 579 -14.95 45.63 -41.42
CA TYR A 579 -14.95 47.07 -41.67
C TYR A 579 -15.94 47.49 -42.76
N PHE A 580 -16.20 46.64 -43.75
CA PHE A 580 -17.04 47.00 -44.91
C PHE A 580 -18.55 46.87 -44.67
N ARG A 581 -19.03 46.29 -43.56
CA ARG A 581 -20.47 46.31 -43.23
C ARG A 581 -20.94 47.64 -42.62
N GLY A 582 -20.04 48.46 -42.08
CA GLY A 582 -20.39 49.78 -41.50
C GLY A 582 -20.64 50.87 -42.53
N PHE A 583 -19.99 50.81 -43.70
CA PHE A 583 -20.05 51.88 -44.71
C PHE A 583 -21.28 51.81 -45.65
N ARG A 584 -22.12 50.77 -45.57
CA ARG A 584 -23.32 50.64 -46.41
C ARG A 584 -24.59 51.26 -45.82
N LYS A 585 -24.51 51.93 -44.67
CA LYS A 585 -25.67 52.55 -43.99
C LYS A 585 -25.66 54.08 -43.91
N SER A 586 -24.78 54.77 -44.63
CA SER A 586 -24.95 56.21 -44.86
C SER A 586 -24.78 56.52 -46.36
N LYS A 587 -25.91 56.49 -47.06
CA LYS A 587 -26.13 57.36 -48.21
C LYS A 587 -27.07 58.46 -47.74
#